data_AF-A0A1G3MLV9-F1
#
_entry.id   AF-A0A1G3MLV9-F1
#
_cell.length_a   1.000
_cell.length_b   1.000
_cell.length_c   1.000
_cell.angle_alpha   90.00
_cell.angle_beta   90.00
_cell.angle_gamma   90.00
#
_symmetry.space_group_name_H-M   'P 1'
#
loop_
_entity.id
_entity.type
_entity.pdbx_description
1 polymer ?
#
loop_
_entity_poly.entity_id
_entity_poly.type
_entity_poly.pdbx_seq_one_letter_code
_entity_poly.pdbx_strand_id
1 'polypeptide(L)'
;MHEDESRILTTDAGAPVADNQNIITAGKRSPALLQDVWLLKKLAHFHREVIPERRMHAKGSGAYGRFTVTHNITEFSKADIFSKLGKQTEVFARFSIVAGERGAADAERDSRGIALKFYTGQGNWDLVGNNTPVFFIRDPLKFPDLNHAIRRDSRSNLRSRSCTTTKCISRSRWGSRTWRCLGSTSAALIISPADLGRQTRLAGC
;
A
#
# COMPACT_ATOMS: atom_id res chain seq x y z
N MET A 1 -6.82 -23.78 -3.60
CA MET A 1 -7.15 -23.51 -5.01
C MET A 1 -8.30 -24.44 -5.34
N HIS A 2 -9.47 -23.91 -5.66
CA HIS A 2 -10.61 -24.77 -6.01
C HIS A 2 -10.33 -25.36 -7.40
N GLU A 3 -10.13 -26.67 -7.44
CA GLU A 3 -10.05 -27.44 -8.68
C GLU A 3 -11.44 -27.43 -9.33
N ASP A 4 -11.50 -26.86 -10.52
CA ASP A 4 -12.70 -26.72 -11.31
C ASP A 4 -12.62 -27.70 -12.47
N GLU A 5 -12.70 -29.00 -12.14
CA GLU A 5 -12.39 -30.12 -13.04
C GLU A 5 -13.36 -30.29 -14.23
N SER A 6 -14.25 -29.33 -14.51
CA SER A 6 -15.19 -29.42 -15.64
C SER A 6 -15.48 -28.11 -16.39
N ARG A 7 -14.80 -26.99 -16.10
CA ARG A 7 -15.03 -25.75 -16.85
C ARG A 7 -14.27 -25.73 -18.17
N ILE A 8 -15.04 -25.74 -19.26
CA ILE A 8 -14.55 -25.45 -20.62
C ILE A 8 -13.95 -24.04 -20.64
N LEU A 9 -12.78 -23.88 -21.25
CA LEU A 9 -12.19 -22.56 -21.47
C LEU A 9 -13.12 -21.73 -22.36
N THR A 10 -13.47 -20.53 -21.92
CA THR A 10 -14.42 -19.67 -22.61
C THR A 10 -13.82 -18.30 -22.92
N THR A 11 -14.36 -17.65 -23.94
CA THR A 11 -14.13 -16.23 -24.23
C THR A 11 -14.87 -15.34 -23.23
N ASP A 12 -14.54 -14.05 -23.18
CA ASP A 12 -15.25 -13.06 -22.34
C ASP A 12 -16.77 -12.99 -22.65
N ALA A 13 -17.19 -13.42 -23.84
CA ALA A 13 -18.59 -13.49 -24.25
C ALA A 13 -19.26 -14.85 -23.92
N GLY A 14 -18.56 -15.76 -23.26
CA GLY A 14 -19.06 -17.08 -22.86
C GLY A 14 -18.98 -18.17 -23.94
N ALA A 15 -18.52 -17.87 -25.16
CA ALA A 15 -18.33 -18.87 -26.20
C ALA A 15 -17.15 -19.81 -25.86
N PRO A 16 -17.26 -21.14 -26.08
CA PRO A 16 -16.18 -22.08 -25.81
C PRO A 16 -15.00 -21.87 -26.76
N VAL A 17 -13.78 -21.98 -26.23
CA VAL A 17 -12.52 -21.87 -26.98
C VAL A 17 -12.11 -23.27 -27.45
N ALA A 18 -12.07 -23.47 -28.77
CA ALA A 18 -11.72 -24.77 -29.36
C ALA A 18 -10.22 -25.08 -29.26
N ASP A 19 -9.34 -24.10 -29.47
CA ASP A 19 -7.89 -24.24 -29.37
C ASP A 19 -7.27 -22.98 -28.74
N ASN A 20 -6.42 -23.17 -27.72
CA ASN A 20 -5.72 -22.10 -27.00
C ASN A 20 -4.20 -22.11 -27.24
N GLN A 21 -3.69 -23.07 -28.00
CA GLN A 21 -2.27 -23.25 -28.28
C GLN A 21 -1.86 -22.63 -29.61
N ASN A 22 -2.80 -22.51 -30.56
CA ASN A 22 -2.53 -22.01 -31.90
C ASN A 22 -3.36 -20.78 -32.25
N ILE A 23 -2.81 -19.97 -33.14
CA ILE A 23 -3.51 -18.83 -33.77
C ILE A 23 -4.10 -19.27 -35.12
N ILE A 24 -5.15 -18.59 -35.58
CA ILE A 24 -5.70 -18.83 -36.91
C ILE A 24 -4.80 -18.16 -37.96
N THR A 25 -4.26 -18.98 -38.86
CA THR A 25 -3.40 -18.54 -39.97
C THR A 25 -4.01 -18.92 -41.32
N ALA A 26 -3.55 -18.30 -42.41
CA ALA A 26 -3.94 -18.66 -43.79
C ALA A 26 -3.40 -20.04 -44.26
N GLY A 27 -2.79 -20.82 -43.37
CA GLY A 27 -2.05 -22.06 -43.65
C GLY A 27 -0.98 -22.35 -42.60
N LYS A 28 -0.47 -23.60 -42.53
CA LYS A 28 0.41 -24.09 -41.43
C LYS A 28 1.67 -23.24 -41.16
N ARG A 29 2.16 -22.51 -42.17
CA ARG A 29 3.32 -21.59 -42.07
C ARG A 29 3.03 -20.27 -42.78
N SER A 30 1.83 -19.77 -42.57
CA SER A 30 1.29 -18.59 -43.27
C SER A 30 0.98 -17.46 -42.27
N PRO A 31 0.72 -16.23 -42.74
CA PRO A 31 0.40 -15.10 -41.86
C PRO A 31 -0.85 -15.33 -41.00
N ALA A 32 -0.89 -14.65 -39.85
CA ALA A 32 -2.04 -14.61 -38.95
C ALA A 32 -3.22 -13.87 -39.58
N LEU A 33 -4.44 -14.33 -39.30
CA LEU A 33 -5.66 -13.71 -39.80
C LEU A 33 -6.29 -12.78 -38.77
N LEU A 34 -6.72 -11.59 -39.21
CA LEU A 34 -7.39 -10.61 -38.34
C LEU A 34 -8.76 -11.08 -37.83
N GLN A 35 -9.36 -12.07 -38.49
CA GLN A 35 -10.63 -12.68 -38.06
C GLN A 35 -10.50 -13.53 -36.79
N ASP A 36 -9.27 -13.77 -36.29
CA ASP A 36 -9.03 -14.47 -35.04
C ASP A 36 -9.47 -13.62 -33.84
N VAL A 37 -10.77 -13.66 -33.54
CA VAL A 37 -11.37 -12.92 -32.43
C VAL A 37 -10.79 -13.35 -31.09
N TRP A 38 -10.43 -14.63 -30.93
CA TRP A 38 -9.88 -15.17 -29.69
C TRP A 38 -8.51 -14.55 -29.39
N LEU A 39 -7.61 -14.57 -30.37
CA LEU A 39 -6.29 -13.96 -30.26
C LEU A 39 -6.39 -12.47 -29.93
N LEU A 40 -7.23 -11.73 -30.66
CA LEU A 40 -7.39 -10.29 -30.46
C LEU A 40 -7.91 -9.95 -29.08
N LYS A 41 -8.91 -10.70 -28.57
CA LYS A 41 -9.48 -10.47 -27.23
C LYS A 41 -8.48 -10.78 -26.12
N LYS A 42 -7.79 -11.92 -26.22
CA LYS A 42 -6.78 -12.33 -25.25
C LYS A 42 -5.65 -11.31 -25.14
N LEU A 43 -5.13 -10.83 -26.27
CA LEU A 43 -4.10 -9.79 -26.30
C LEU A 43 -4.64 -8.43 -25.84
N ALA A 44 -5.87 -8.08 -26.20
CA ALA A 44 -6.48 -6.83 -25.77
C ALA A 44 -6.67 -6.75 -24.25
N HIS A 45 -7.01 -7.86 -23.61
CA HIS A 45 -7.05 -7.97 -22.15
C HIS A 45 -5.64 -7.80 -21.58
N PHE A 46 -4.68 -8.60 -22.06
CA PHE A 46 -3.30 -8.58 -21.58
C PHE A 46 -2.67 -7.18 -21.64
N HIS A 47 -2.82 -6.47 -22.76
CA HIS A 47 -2.29 -5.12 -22.92
C HIS A 47 -2.87 -4.09 -21.92
N ARG A 48 -3.99 -4.40 -21.25
CA ARG A 48 -4.72 -3.51 -20.34
C ARG A 48 -4.70 -3.97 -18.88
N GLU A 49 -3.93 -5.01 -18.54
CA GLU A 49 -3.86 -5.53 -17.17
C GLU A 49 -3.18 -4.58 -16.18
N VAL A 50 -2.27 -3.72 -16.67
CA VAL A 50 -1.48 -2.83 -15.81
C VAL A 50 -2.20 -1.50 -15.61
N ILE A 51 -2.84 -1.35 -14.45
CA ILE A 51 -3.37 -0.09 -13.94
C ILE A 51 -2.23 0.71 -13.27
N PRO A 52 -2.21 2.06 -13.38
CA PRO A 52 -1.21 2.89 -12.71
C PRO A 52 -1.09 2.59 -11.22
N GLU A 53 0.15 2.48 -10.73
CA GLU A 53 0.41 2.32 -9.31
C GLU A 53 0.09 3.60 -8.52
N ARG A 54 -0.04 3.47 -7.20
CA ARG A 54 -0.20 4.63 -6.31
C ARG A 54 1.05 5.50 -6.36
N ARG A 55 0.90 6.83 -6.37
CA ARG A 55 2.05 7.76 -6.36
C ARG A 55 2.97 7.58 -5.16
N MET A 56 2.42 7.28 -3.99
CA MET A 56 3.15 6.86 -2.80
C MET A 56 2.45 5.61 -2.26
N HIS A 57 3.10 4.84 -1.39
CA HIS A 57 2.50 3.63 -0.86
C HIS A 57 2.16 2.59 -1.95
N ALA A 58 2.96 2.55 -3.04
CA ALA A 58 2.72 1.66 -4.18
C ALA A 58 2.83 0.19 -3.77
N LYS A 59 3.96 -0.18 -3.17
CA LYS A 59 4.20 -1.51 -2.62
C LYS A 59 3.52 -1.66 -1.26
N GLY A 60 2.74 -2.73 -1.13
CA GLY A 60 2.05 -3.05 0.10
C GLY A 60 1.20 -4.30 -0.03
N SER A 61 0.81 -4.83 1.13
CA SER A 61 0.01 -6.05 1.28
C SER A 61 -1.24 -5.74 2.09
N GLY A 62 -2.31 -6.48 1.85
CA GLY A 62 -3.57 -6.30 2.57
C GLY A 62 -4.09 -7.58 3.19
N ALA A 63 -4.88 -7.44 4.25
CA ALA A 63 -5.53 -8.54 4.94
C ALA A 63 -6.94 -8.12 5.38
N TYR A 64 -7.88 -9.06 5.30
CA TYR A 64 -9.20 -8.91 5.91
C TYR A 64 -9.14 -9.32 7.38
N GLY A 65 -9.94 -8.64 8.20
CA GLY A 65 -10.03 -8.91 9.63
C GLY A 65 -11.31 -8.34 10.23
N ARG A 66 -11.41 -8.44 11.56
CA ARG A 66 -12.53 -7.89 12.33
C ARG A 66 -12.01 -7.07 13.50
N PHE A 67 -12.61 -5.91 13.69
CA PHE A 67 -12.38 -5.04 14.85
C PHE A 67 -13.47 -5.28 15.88
N THR A 68 -13.09 -5.52 17.14
CA THR A 68 -14.02 -5.74 18.26
C THR A 68 -13.83 -4.66 19.32
N VAL A 69 -14.92 -3.99 19.70
CA VAL A 69 -14.91 -3.00 20.79
C VAL A 69 -14.79 -3.70 22.14
N THR A 70 -13.72 -3.42 22.89
CA THR A 70 -13.48 -4.06 24.20
C THR A 70 -13.93 -3.20 25.38
N HIS A 71 -13.94 -1.87 25.23
CA HIS A 71 -14.27 -0.91 26.29
C HIS A 71 -15.30 0.10 25.78
N ASN A 72 -16.16 0.58 26.68
CA ASN A 72 -17.20 1.54 26.31
C ASN A 72 -16.58 2.93 26.17
N ILE A 73 -16.78 3.56 25.01
CA ILE A 73 -16.31 4.92 24.72
C ILE A 73 -17.43 5.81 24.15
N THR A 74 -18.69 5.44 24.35
CA THR A 74 -19.86 6.18 23.87
C THR A 74 -19.95 7.60 24.46
N GLU A 75 -19.25 7.86 25.56
CA GLU A 75 -19.12 9.21 26.13
C GLU A 75 -18.28 10.15 25.26
N PHE A 76 -17.29 9.63 24.52
CA PHE A 76 -16.36 10.42 23.71
C PHE A 76 -16.73 10.47 22.23
N SER A 77 -17.40 9.45 21.72
CA SER A 77 -17.70 9.33 20.29
C SER A 77 -19.08 8.75 20.02
N LYS A 78 -19.76 9.32 19.03
CA LYS A 78 -21.05 8.83 18.49
C LYS A 78 -20.85 7.94 17.25
N ALA A 79 -19.61 7.59 16.91
CA ALA A 79 -19.32 6.80 15.72
C ALA A 79 -19.90 5.38 15.85
N ASP A 80 -20.54 4.89 14.79
CA ASP A 80 -21.21 3.60 14.76
C ASP A 80 -20.28 2.43 15.17
N ILE A 81 -19.00 2.49 14.80
CA ILE A 81 -17.99 1.48 15.17
C ILE A 81 -17.84 1.26 16.68
N PHE A 82 -18.18 2.26 17.49
CA PHE A 82 -18.02 2.24 18.94
C PHE A 82 -19.35 2.17 19.69
N SER A 83 -20.46 1.99 18.98
CA SER A 83 -21.81 2.14 19.53
C SER A 83 -22.14 1.17 20.67
N LYS A 84 -21.51 -0.02 20.69
CA LYS A 84 -21.78 -1.08 21.66
C LYS A 84 -20.50 -1.85 21.99
N LEU A 85 -20.36 -2.22 23.26
CA LEU A 85 -19.36 -3.19 23.72
C LEU A 85 -19.54 -4.52 22.97
N GLY A 86 -18.42 -5.11 22.53
CA GLY A 86 -18.41 -6.36 21.78
C GLY A 86 -18.86 -6.24 20.32
N LYS A 87 -19.20 -5.04 19.81
CA LYS A 87 -19.55 -4.86 18.40
C LYS A 87 -18.36 -5.23 17.52
N GLN A 88 -18.61 -6.11 16.54
CA GLN A 88 -17.62 -6.53 15.56
C GLN A 88 -17.87 -5.80 14.24
N THR A 89 -16.84 -5.14 13.73
CA THR A 89 -16.87 -4.43 12.44
C THR A 89 -15.86 -5.08 11.49
N GLU A 90 -16.26 -5.33 10.25
CA GLU A 90 -15.34 -5.85 9.23
C GLU A 90 -14.33 -4.78 8.85
N VAL A 91 -13.07 -5.20 8.71
CA VAL A 91 -11.96 -4.30 8.40
C VAL A 91 -11.12 -4.88 7.29
N PHE A 92 -10.68 -4.01 6.38
CA PHE A 92 -9.59 -4.29 5.47
C PHE A 92 -8.37 -3.46 5.86
N ALA A 93 -7.28 -4.15 6.22
CA ALA A 93 -6.01 -3.53 6.55
C ALA A 93 -5.08 -3.58 5.34
N ARG A 94 -4.36 -2.48 5.09
CA ARG A 94 -3.29 -2.41 4.10
C ARG A 94 -2.02 -1.82 4.70
N PHE A 95 -0.95 -2.59 4.65
CA PHE A 95 0.40 -2.19 5.05
C PHE A 95 1.22 -1.85 3.81
N SER A 96 2.08 -0.84 3.87
CA SER A 96 2.82 -0.36 2.69
C SER A 96 4.14 0.32 3.05
N ILE A 97 5.04 0.41 2.08
CA ILE A 97 6.23 1.29 2.14
C ILE A 97 5.94 2.58 1.38
N VAL A 98 6.56 3.71 1.72
CA VAL A 98 6.16 5.03 1.21
C VAL A 98 6.74 5.32 -0.18
N ALA A 99 8.06 5.22 -0.30
CA ALA A 99 8.86 5.71 -1.43
C ALA A 99 9.07 4.69 -2.55
N GLY A 100 8.98 3.40 -2.21
CA GLY A 100 9.20 2.32 -3.16
C GLY A 100 8.08 2.20 -4.19
N GLU A 101 8.47 1.89 -5.42
CA GLU A 101 7.57 1.46 -6.51
C GLU A 101 6.98 0.09 -6.19
N ARG A 102 5.99 -0.36 -6.97
CA ARG A 102 5.32 -1.67 -6.78
C ARG A 102 6.27 -2.87 -6.67
N GLY A 103 7.46 -2.80 -7.26
CA GLY A 103 8.49 -3.86 -7.25
C GLY A 103 9.57 -3.72 -6.18
N ALA A 104 9.49 -2.75 -5.27
CA ALA A 104 10.50 -2.56 -4.23
C ALA A 104 10.45 -3.65 -3.13
N ALA A 105 11.57 -3.82 -2.43
CA ALA A 105 11.74 -4.83 -1.39
C ALA A 105 11.00 -4.46 -0.10
N ASP A 106 10.40 -5.46 0.56
CA ASP A 106 9.58 -5.24 1.76
C ASP A 106 10.40 -4.85 3.00
N ALA A 107 11.67 -5.26 3.07
CA ALA A 107 12.58 -4.98 4.19
C ALA A 107 13.37 -3.66 4.04
N GLU A 108 12.99 -2.82 3.09
CA GLU A 108 13.73 -1.59 2.79
C GLU A 108 13.54 -0.53 3.88
N ARG A 109 14.59 0.21 4.26
CA ARG A 109 14.50 1.24 5.31
C ARG A 109 13.68 2.45 4.83
N ASP A 110 12.40 2.44 5.18
CA ASP A 110 11.42 3.46 4.81
C ASP A 110 10.30 3.51 5.86
N SER A 111 9.56 4.61 5.88
CA SER A 111 8.34 4.70 6.70
C SER A 111 7.30 3.69 6.21
N ARG A 112 6.46 3.20 7.13
CA ARG A 112 5.44 2.20 6.82
C ARG A 112 4.05 2.81 6.98
N GLY A 113 3.26 2.76 5.91
CA GLY A 113 1.85 3.17 5.94
C GLY A 113 0.97 2.06 6.50
N ILE A 114 0.04 2.44 7.37
CA ILE A 114 -1.00 1.59 7.96
C ILE A 114 -2.33 2.21 7.60
N ALA A 115 -3.07 1.60 6.68
CA ALA A 115 -4.40 2.04 6.29
C ALA A 115 -5.43 0.98 6.70
N LEU A 116 -6.39 1.36 7.54
CA LEU A 116 -7.50 0.51 7.98
C LEU A 116 -8.80 1.09 7.43
N LYS A 117 -9.53 0.27 6.67
CA LYS A 117 -10.87 0.60 6.18
C LYS A 117 -11.89 -0.17 7.00
N PHE A 118 -12.75 0.55 7.71
CA PHE A 118 -13.84 0.01 8.51
C PHE A 118 -15.14 0.05 7.70
N TYR A 119 -15.78 -1.10 7.53
CA TYR A 119 -17.08 -1.21 6.87
C TYR A 119 -18.19 -1.07 7.91
N THR A 120 -18.69 0.15 8.07
CA THR A 120 -19.69 0.50 9.10
C THR A 120 -21.08 0.63 8.49
N GLY A 121 -22.14 0.53 9.31
CA GLY A 121 -23.51 0.70 8.83
C GLY A 121 -23.85 2.12 8.38
N GLN A 122 -23.02 3.10 8.75
CA GLN A 122 -23.19 4.52 8.42
C GLN A 122 -22.19 5.02 7.37
N GLY A 123 -21.52 4.09 6.68
CA GLY A 123 -20.54 4.39 5.65
C GLY A 123 -19.14 3.92 6.00
N ASN A 124 -18.26 3.95 5.01
CA ASN A 124 -16.89 3.49 5.20
C ASN A 124 -16.08 4.56 5.95
N TRP A 125 -15.34 4.13 6.97
CA TRP A 125 -14.41 4.99 7.68
C TRP A 125 -12.99 4.51 7.45
N ASP A 126 -12.10 5.41 7.01
CA ASP A 126 -10.71 5.09 6.69
C ASP A 126 -9.77 5.74 7.70
N LEU A 127 -9.07 4.94 8.50
CA LEU A 127 -7.97 5.38 9.34
C LEU A 127 -6.65 5.18 8.59
N VAL A 128 -6.12 6.27 8.04
CA VAL A 128 -4.88 6.27 7.24
C VAL A 128 -3.76 6.90 8.06
N GLY A 129 -2.81 6.07 8.49
CA GLY A 129 -1.69 6.48 9.32
C GLY A 129 -0.35 5.89 8.88
N ASN A 130 0.69 6.15 9.68
CA ASN A 130 2.03 5.60 9.53
C ASN A 130 2.48 4.92 10.82
N ASN A 131 3.54 4.12 10.75
CA ASN A 131 4.20 3.54 11.92
C ASN A 131 4.97 4.56 12.78
N THR A 132 5.19 5.78 12.28
CA THR A 132 5.82 6.87 13.03
C THR A 132 4.76 7.87 13.51
N PRO A 133 4.83 8.36 14.77
CA PRO A 133 3.80 9.25 15.34
C PRO A 133 3.85 10.69 14.80
N VAL A 134 4.85 11.01 13.98
CA VAL A 134 5.10 12.33 13.42
C VAL A 134 5.38 12.21 11.93
N PHE A 135 5.02 13.26 11.18
CA PHE A 135 5.28 13.37 9.74
C PHE A 135 6.43 14.36 9.45
N PHE A 136 7.07 14.23 8.29
CA PHE A 136 8.27 15.00 7.93
C PHE A 136 8.01 16.50 7.72
N ILE A 137 6.78 16.85 7.35
CA ILE A 137 6.35 18.20 7.00
C ILE A 137 5.09 18.56 7.80
N ARG A 138 4.95 19.86 8.06
CA ARG A 138 3.75 20.43 8.71
C ARG A 138 2.74 20.96 7.70
N ASP A 139 3.26 21.50 6.59
CA ASP A 139 2.46 22.11 5.54
C ASP A 139 2.25 21.11 4.39
N PRO A 140 1.00 20.76 4.03
CA PRO A 140 0.71 19.86 2.92
C PRO A 140 1.23 20.37 1.57
N LEU A 141 1.42 21.69 1.39
CA LEU A 141 1.98 22.25 0.16
C LEU A 141 3.39 21.72 -0.15
N LYS A 142 4.15 21.31 0.88
CA LYS A 142 5.50 20.75 0.74
C LYS A 142 5.53 19.25 0.42
N PHE A 143 4.37 18.61 0.28
CA PHE A 143 4.31 17.18 -0.01
C PHE A 143 4.88 16.79 -1.38
N PRO A 144 4.64 17.53 -2.48
CA PRO A 144 5.28 17.23 -3.77
C PRO A 144 6.80 17.36 -3.72
N ASP A 145 7.31 18.38 -3.03
CA ASP A 145 8.75 18.61 -2.84
C ASP A 145 9.41 17.43 -2.12
N LEU A 146 8.77 16.94 -1.05
CA LEU A 146 9.23 15.77 -0.30
C LEU A 146 9.23 14.51 -1.18
N ASN A 147 8.18 14.29 -1.95
CA ASN A 147 8.07 13.11 -2.81
C ASN A 147 9.12 13.09 -3.91
N HIS A 148 9.38 14.24 -4.54
CA HIS A 148 10.48 14.37 -5.50
C HIS A 148 11.85 14.17 -4.84
N ALA A 149 11.97 14.50 -3.55
CA ALA A 149 13.21 14.33 -2.82
C ALA A 149 13.53 12.88 -2.44
N ILE A 150 12.51 12.07 -2.15
CA ILE A 150 12.66 10.70 -1.66
C ILE A 150 12.58 9.66 -2.78
N ARG A 151 11.81 9.94 -3.85
CA ARG A 151 11.75 9.05 -5.02
C ARG A 151 13.06 9.07 -5.83
N ARG A 152 13.15 8.13 -6.76
CA ARG A 152 14.26 8.04 -7.73
C ARG A 152 14.38 9.35 -8.51
N ASP A 153 15.61 9.72 -8.82
CA ASP A 153 15.87 10.91 -9.62
C ASP A 153 15.26 10.76 -11.02
N SER A 154 14.54 11.79 -11.45
CA SER A 154 13.85 11.84 -12.76
C SER A 154 14.77 11.62 -13.96
N ARG A 155 16.06 11.99 -13.86
CA ARG A 155 17.00 11.88 -14.98
C ARG A 155 17.57 10.48 -15.09
N SER A 156 17.98 9.91 -13.96
CA SER A 156 18.70 8.64 -13.91
C SER A 156 17.81 7.44 -13.61
N ASN A 157 16.61 7.65 -13.06
CA ASN A 157 15.78 6.61 -12.43
C ASN A 157 16.56 5.77 -11.39
N LEU A 158 17.62 6.36 -10.82
CA LEU A 158 18.42 5.77 -9.76
C LEU A 158 18.15 6.47 -8.44
N ARG A 159 18.48 5.78 -7.36
CA ARG A 159 18.47 6.38 -6.02
C ARG A 159 19.78 7.09 -5.77
N SER A 160 19.70 8.39 -5.48
CA SER A 160 20.86 9.17 -5.04
C SER A 160 20.83 9.37 -3.52
N ARG A 161 21.88 8.92 -2.81
CA ARG A 161 22.06 9.22 -1.37
C ARG A 161 22.42 10.69 -1.12
N SER A 162 23.02 11.36 -2.11
CA SER A 162 23.57 12.72 -2.01
C SER A 162 22.62 13.81 -2.49
N CYS A 163 21.74 13.51 -3.43
CA CYS A 163 20.85 14.50 -4.02
C CYS A 163 19.46 14.40 -3.38
N THR A 164 18.93 15.55 -2.97
CA THR A 164 17.53 15.78 -2.63
C THR A 164 17.04 15.40 -1.22
N THR A 165 17.05 14.14 -0.75
CA THR A 165 16.46 13.82 0.58
C THR A 165 17.17 14.54 1.72
N THR A 166 18.49 14.37 1.88
CA THR A 166 19.26 15.02 2.96
C THR A 166 19.30 16.53 2.80
N LYS A 167 19.22 17.06 1.57
CA LYS A 167 19.30 18.50 1.26
C LYS A 167 17.97 19.22 1.51
N CYS A 168 16.84 18.60 1.21
CA CYS A 168 15.50 19.09 1.59
C CYS A 168 15.29 18.97 3.10
N ILE A 169 15.73 17.84 3.69
CA ILE A 169 15.63 17.61 5.13
C ILE A 169 16.53 18.54 5.92
N SER A 170 17.77 18.81 5.48
CA SER A 170 18.68 19.73 6.18
C SER A 170 18.27 21.19 6.08
N ARG A 171 17.59 21.57 4.98
CA ARG A 171 16.98 22.90 4.83
C ARG A 171 15.70 23.07 5.65
N SER A 172 15.03 21.98 6.00
CA SER A 172 13.87 21.99 6.89
C SER A 172 14.30 21.70 8.33
N ARG A 173 14.16 22.68 9.24
CA ARG A 173 14.52 22.50 10.66
C ARG A 173 13.83 21.26 11.29
N TRP A 174 12.66 20.90 10.78
CA TRP A 174 11.77 19.83 11.26
C TRP A 174 12.11 18.43 10.75
N GLY A 175 12.46 18.27 9.47
CA GLY A 175 12.78 16.95 8.91
C GLY A 175 13.94 16.27 9.64
N SER A 176 14.84 17.04 10.24
CA SER A 176 15.99 16.55 11.00
C SER A 176 15.64 15.78 12.28
N ARG A 177 14.45 15.98 12.89
CA ARG A 177 14.02 15.26 14.10
C ARG A 177 13.46 13.87 13.76
N THR A 178 12.58 13.80 12.77
CA THR A 178 12.03 12.53 12.27
C THR A 178 13.09 11.62 11.67
N TRP A 179 14.07 12.19 10.96
CA TRP A 179 15.16 11.42 10.35
C TRP A 179 16.09 10.79 11.39
N ARG A 180 16.28 11.45 12.54
CA ARG A 180 17.01 10.90 13.68
C ARG A 180 16.28 9.72 14.32
N CYS A 181 14.96 9.77 14.45
CA CYS A 181 14.16 8.65 14.95
C CYS A 181 14.29 7.39 14.06
N LEU A 182 14.34 7.57 12.74
CA LEU A 182 14.60 6.47 11.80
C LEU A 182 16.03 5.93 11.89
N GLY A 183 17.00 6.74 12.35
CA GLY A 183 18.43 6.39 12.43
C GLY A 183 18.83 5.64 13.69
N SER A 184 17.94 5.55 14.69
CA SER A 184 18.27 5.10 16.04
C SER A 184 17.85 3.66 16.38
N THR A 185 17.39 2.85 15.42
CA THR A 185 17.09 1.42 15.69
C THR A 185 18.35 0.55 15.68
N SER A 186 19.30 0.89 16.56
CA SER A 186 20.13 -0.06 17.29
C SER A 186 19.64 -0.04 18.73
N ALA A 187 18.45 -0.57 18.96
CA ALA A 187 17.97 -0.90 20.29
C ALA A 187 17.06 -2.11 20.12
N ALA A 188 17.67 -3.28 20.27
CA ALA A 188 16.96 -4.53 20.47
C ALA A 188 16.03 -4.35 21.67
N LEU A 189 14.72 -4.37 21.44
CA LEU A 189 13.75 -4.36 22.52
C LEU A 189 13.61 -5.81 23.04
N ILE A 190 14.56 -6.22 23.88
CA ILE A 190 14.32 -7.26 24.87
C ILE A 190 13.45 -6.61 25.95
N ILE A 191 12.20 -7.06 26.05
CA ILE A 191 11.26 -6.62 27.08
C ILE A 191 11.71 -7.23 28.41
N SER A 192 12.19 -6.39 29.34
CA SER A 192 12.32 -6.73 30.76
C SER A 192 11.36 -5.85 31.58
N PRO A 193 10.52 -6.42 32.47
CA PRO A 193 9.35 -5.74 33.02
C PRO A 193 9.66 -4.97 34.32
N ALA A 194 10.63 -4.05 34.31
CA ALA A 194 11.07 -3.39 35.55
C ALA A 194 10.95 -1.85 35.60
N ASP A 195 10.47 -1.16 34.56
CA ASP A 195 10.60 0.32 34.50
C ASP A 195 9.31 1.08 34.18
N LEU A 196 8.23 0.74 34.87
CA LEU A 196 6.92 1.40 34.79
C LEU A 196 6.80 2.70 35.62
N GLY A 197 7.91 3.24 36.15
CA GLY A 197 7.87 4.29 37.18
C GLY A 197 8.32 5.70 36.78
N ARG A 198 8.82 5.94 35.56
CA ARG A 198 9.66 7.16 35.32
C ARG A 198 9.52 7.85 33.96
N GLN A 199 8.30 8.06 33.45
CA GLN A 199 8.06 8.82 32.20
C GLN A 199 6.97 9.91 32.29
N THR A 200 6.91 10.69 33.37
CA THR A 200 6.07 11.91 33.45
C THR A 200 6.85 13.23 33.32
N ARG A 201 8.12 13.21 32.92
CA ARG A 201 8.85 14.42 32.54
C ARG A 201 9.54 14.19 31.21
N LEU A 202 8.97 14.76 30.15
CA LEU A 202 9.59 15.23 28.90
C LEU A 202 8.50 15.43 27.84
N ALA A 203 7.45 16.18 28.17
CA ALA A 203 6.60 16.82 27.18
C ALA A 203 7.15 18.23 26.96
N GLY A 204 8.02 18.36 25.96
CA GLY A 204 8.69 19.61 25.67
C GLY A 204 9.71 19.46 24.55
N CYS A 205 9.26 19.09 23.35
CA CYS A 205 9.92 19.42 22.07
C CYS A 205 9.09 19.00 20.86
#